data_AF-A0A353WRI1-F1
#
_entry.id   AF-A0A353WRI1-F1
#
_cell.length_a   1.000
_cell.length_b   1.000
_cell.length_c   1.000
_cell.angle_alpha   90.00
_cell.angle_beta   90.00
_cell.angle_gamma   90.00
#
_symmetry.space_group_name_H-M   'P 1'
#
loop_
_entity.id
_entity.type
_entity.pdbx_description
1 polymer ?
#
loop_
_entity_poly.entity_id
_entity_poly.type
_entity_poly.pdbx_seq_one_letter_code
_entity_poly.pdbx_strand_id
1 'polypeptide(L)' 'RIPAYYLPDGQIVVEETAEKALEAARKINPDLRAEDLRQDEDVLDTWFSSGLWPFSTLGWPDLDSED' A
#
# COMPACT_ATOMS: atom_id res chain seq x y z
N ARG A 1 -4.91 -3.46 6.62
CA ARG A 1 -5.14 -4.09 5.29
C ARG A 1 -4.05 -3.58 4.38
N ILE A 2 -3.47 -4.47 3.59
CA ILE A 2 -2.41 -4.09 2.66
C ILE A 2 -3.03 -3.18 1.57
N PRO A 3 -2.39 -2.06 1.19
CA PRO A 3 -2.86 -1.17 0.13
C PRO A 3 -2.62 -1.77 -1.26
N ALA A 4 -2.97 -3.04 -1.46
CA ALA A 4 -2.86 -3.75 -2.73
C ALA A 4 -4.25 -4.08 -3.27
N TYR A 5 -4.46 -3.85 -4.56
CA TYR A 5 -5.70 -4.08 -5.27
C TYR A 5 -5.45 -5.01 -6.45
N TYR A 6 -6.24 -6.08 -6.52
CA TYR A 6 -6.21 -7.04 -7.60
C TYR A 6 -7.20 -6.65 -8.69
N LEU A 7 -6.70 -6.71 -9.91
CA LEU A 7 -7.45 -6.49 -11.13
C LEU A 7 -8.00 -7.82 -11.69
N PRO A 8 -9.10 -7.81 -12.47
CA PRO A 8 -9.68 -9.01 -13.04
C PRO A 8 -8.78 -9.71 -14.07
N ASP A 9 -7.78 -9.01 -14.60
CA ASP A 9 -6.76 -9.53 -15.50
C ASP A 9 -5.59 -10.22 -14.77
N GLY A 10 -5.59 -10.21 -13.43
CA GLY A 10 -4.52 -10.76 -12.59
C GLY A 10 -3.38 -9.79 -12.30
N GLN A 11 -3.45 -8.54 -12.76
CA GLN A 11 -2.48 -7.51 -12.38
C GLN A 11 -2.75 -6.97 -10.96
N ILE A 12 -1.71 -6.41 -10.35
CA ILE A 12 -1.76 -5.87 -8.98
C ILE A 12 -1.37 -4.40 -9.03
N VAL A 13 -2.22 -3.56 -8.43
CA VAL A 13 -1.98 -2.13 -8.26
C VAL A 13 -1.83 -1.84 -6.77
N VAL A 14 -0.72 -1.22 -6.38
CA VAL A 14 -0.45 -0.86 -4.99
C VAL A 14 -0.62 0.65 -4.84
N GLU A 15 -1.68 1.06 -4.15
CA GLU A 15 -2.05 2.46 -4.00
C GLU A 15 -2.68 2.72 -2.63
N GLU A 16 -2.43 3.91 -2.07
CA GLU A 16 -2.83 4.24 -0.70
C GLU A 16 -4.34 4.24 -0.49
N THR A 17 -5.11 4.54 -1.55
CA THR A 17 -6.58 4.62 -1.50
C THR A 17 -7.20 3.96 -2.72
N ALA A 18 -8.43 3.49 -2.59
CA ALA A 18 -9.17 2.84 -3.68
C ALA A 18 -9.37 3.78 -4.89
N GLU A 19 -9.49 5.10 -4.64
CA GLU A 19 -9.61 6.10 -5.71
C GLU A 19 -8.31 6.23 -6.52
N LYS A 20 -7.16 6.29 -5.84
CA LYS A 20 -5.84 6.31 -6.51
C LYS A 20 -5.59 4.99 -7.25
N ALA A 21 -5.97 3.86 -6.63
CA ALA A 21 -5.90 2.54 -7.25
C ALA A 21 -6.71 2.47 -8.56
N LEU A 22 -7.92 3.05 -8.56
CA LEU A 22 -8.75 3.12 -9.75
C LEU A 22 -8.14 4.01 -10.85
N GLU A 23 -7.54 5.14 -10.49
CA GLU A 23 -6.87 6.00 -11.48
C GLU A 23 -5.67 5.29 -12.12
N ALA A 24 -4.84 4.63 -11.31
CA ALA A 24 -3.71 3.83 -11.79
C ALA A 24 -4.18 2.64 -12.65
N ALA A 25 -5.24 1.95 -12.23
CA ALA A 25 -5.89 0.89 -12.99
C ALA A 25 -6.40 1.39 -14.34
N ARG A 26 -7.05 2.57 -14.38
CA ARG A 26 -7.55 3.19 -15.62
C ARG A 26 -6.46 3.57 -16.61
N LYS A 27 -5.24 3.87 -16.15
CA LYS A 27 -4.08 4.09 -17.02
C LYS A 27 -3.65 2.82 -17.76
N ILE A 28 -3.92 1.66 -17.16
CA ILE A 28 -3.61 0.34 -17.76
C ILE A 28 -4.77 -0.10 -18.65
N ASN A 29 -6.01 0.00 -18.16
CA ASN A 29 -7.21 -0.34 -18.90
C ASN A 29 -8.38 0.61 -18.54
N PRO A 30 -8.88 1.41 -19.49
CA PRO A 30 -9.92 2.41 -19.24
C PRO A 30 -11.29 1.81 -18.92
N ASP A 31 -11.54 0.53 -19.21
CA ASP A 31 -12.82 -0.15 -18.95
C ASP A 31 -12.98 -0.63 -17.50
N LEU A 32 -11.93 -0.51 -16.68
CA LEU A 32 -11.95 -0.96 -15.29
C LEU A 32 -12.79 -0.04 -14.38
N ARG A 33 -13.65 -0.67 -13.58
CA ARG A 33 -14.52 0.01 -12.61
C ARG A 33 -14.08 -0.31 -11.19
N ALA A 34 -14.48 0.53 -10.24
CA ALA A 34 -14.15 0.36 -8.82
C ALA A 34 -14.62 -0.99 -8.26
N GLU A 35 -15.71 -1.52 -8.81
CA GLU A 35 -16.28 -2.84 -8.45
C GLU A 35 -15.38 -4.01 -8.86
N ASP A 36 -14.55 -3.83 -9.87
CA ASP A 36 -13.65 -4.86 -10.39
C ASP A 36 -12.32 -4.92 -9.60
N LEU A 37 -12.01 -3.89 -8.80
CA LEU A 37 -10.84 -3.85 -7.93
C LEU A 37 -11.14 -4.56 -6.61
N ARG A 38 -10.43 -5.67 -6.37
CA ARG A 38 -10.51 -6.38 -5.09
C ARG A 38 -9.34 -6.01 -4.20
N GLN A 39 -9.59 -5.28 -3.11
CA GLN A 39 -8.56 -5.01 -2.11
C GLN A 39 -8.13 -6.31 -1.43
N ASP A 40 -6.84 -6.46 -1.19
CA ASP A 40 -6.32 -7.57 -0.39
C ASP A 40 -6.88 -7.54 1.04
N GLU A 41 -7.49 -8.65 1.46
CA GLU A 41 -8.01 -8.83 2.81
C GLU A 41 -6.90 -9.18 3.81
N ASP A 42 -5.70 -9.53 3.33
CA ASP A 42 -4.57 -9.81 4.19
C ASP A 42 -4.22 -8.58 5.04
N VAL A 43 -4.18 -8.84 6.34
CA VAL A 43 -3.64 -7.94 7.33
C VAL A 43 -2.18 -8.33 7.51
N LEU A 44 -1.28 -7.36 7.38
CA LEU A 44 0.14 -7.56 7.61
C LEU A 44 0.34 -8.30 8.94
N ASP A 45 1.04 -9.43 8.91
CA ASP A 45 1.25 -10.28 10.07
C ASP A 45 1.74 -9.49 11.29
N THR A 46 1.22 -9.83 12.47
CA THR A 46 1.57 -9.24 13.78
C THR A 46 3.10 -9.23 14.04
N TRP A 47 3.86 -10.08 13.34
CA TRP A 47 5.32 -10.15 13.42
C TRP A 47 6.05 -9.06 12.63
N PHE A 48 5.45 -8.48 11.58
CA PHE A 48 6.03 -7.33 10.85
C PHE A 48 6.12 -6.09 11.75
N SER A 49 5.16 -5.93 12.68
CA SER A 49 5.16 -4.84 13.66
C SER A 49 6.29 -4.94 14.69
N SER A 50 6.85 -6.13 14.94
CA SER A 50 7.99 -6.31 15.86
C SER A 50 9.33 -5.88 15.25
N GLY A 51 9.45 -5.84 13.92
CA GLY A 51 10.64 -5.39 13.19
C GLY A 51 10.78 -3.87 13.05
N LEU A 52 9.69 -3.10 13.23
CA LEU A 52 9.70 -1.63 13.21
C LEU A 52 9.94 -0.98 14.58
N TRP A 53 10.04 -1.80 15.64
CA TRP A 53 10.26 -1.31 17.00
C TRP A 53 11.50 -0.42 17.18
N PRO A 54 12.69 -0.72 16.60
CA PRO A 54 13.86 0.14 16.78
C PRO A 54 13.77 1.47 16.02
N PHE A 55 12.82 1.65 15.09
CA PHE A 55 12.62 2.92 14.39
C PHE A 55 11.60 3.83 15.10
N SER A 56 10.62 3.25 15.79
CA SER A 56 9.55 4.01 16.47
C SER A 56 9.96 4.64 17.81
N THR A 57 11.04 4.17 18.45
CA THR A 57 11.46 4.62 19.79
C THR A 57 12.76 5.43 19.80
N LEU A 58 13.51 5.47 18.70
CA LEU A 58 14.85 6.09 18.61
C LEU A 58 14.91 7.32 17.69
N GLY A 59 13.78 7.91 17.30
CA GLY A 59 13.77 9.24 16.66
C GLY A 59 14.50 9.31 15.31
N TRP A 60 14.57 8.22 14.56
CA TRP A 60 15.23 8.19 13.25
C TRP A 60 14.24 8.54 12.12
N PRO A 61 14.65 9.27 11.05
CA PRO A 61 15.96 9.89 10.85
C PRO A 61 16.00 11.27 11.50
N ASP A 62 16.86 11.42 12.50
CA ASP A 62 17.26 12.73 13.00
C ASP A 62 18.12 13.37 11.91
N LEU A 63 17.57 14.37 11.21
CA LEU A 63 18.25 15.11 10.13
C LEU A 63 18.94 16.37 10.67
N ASP A 64 18.90 16.61 11.99
CA ASP A 64 19.35 17.85 12.65
C ASP A 64 20.45 17.58 13.70
N SER A 65 21.29 16.55 13.54
CA SER A 65 22.55 16.50 14.27
C SER A 65 23.55 17.47 13.63
N GLU A 66 23.50 18.74 14.05
CA GLU A 66 24.61 19.69 13.90
C GLU A 66 25.84 19.16 14.69
N ASP A 67 26.98 18.99 14.01
CA ASP A 67 28.29 18.65 14.60
C ASP A 67 28.82 19.76 15.55
#